data_AF-A0A420J4K9-F1
#
_entry.id   AF-A0A420J4K9-F1
#
_cell.length_a   1.000
_cell.length_b   1.000
_cell.length_c   1.000
_cell.angle_alpha   90.00
_cell.angle_beta   90.00
_cell.angle_gamma   90.00
#
_symmetry.space_group_name_H-M   'P 1'
#
loop_
_entity.id
_entity.type
_entity.pdbx_description
1 polymer ?
#
loop_
_entity_poly.entity_id
_entity_poly.type
_entity_poly.pdbx_seq_one_letter_code
_entity_poly.pdbx_strand_id
1 'polypeptide(L)'
;MADLPIPGKDEIYVLQLELEEIQEYHERSKGKWNENNAPDSHVALLEYEVELKSALICLEDARIAHSIAQAIYLDAPVIGQIENEEYQSQQDRNYALQIESHGEISEIQTSAKKIENNNFGDEIEAALSLSPEEIAHDSMKPSSSGLAMNDSLKHFNLDIAYSSVQYALHQQELLHKLFLRRYVCVACTEIISPGGIISVNCINSHFFCIICLKNLFLLSISDETIFPPKCCGSSISFALIKSHLTENEERRFLDAQLEYSSVNRIYCSRTDCGRFIVRKDLAKDRARCSVCNHETCIHCKGPSHLGECPDDKALKSLISLASQNKWIRCYQCWAMIERLQGCYHMT
;
A
#
# COMPACT_ATOMS: atom_id res chain seq x y z
N MET A 1 23.28 27.76 7.71
CA MET A 1 22.42 26.85 8.49
C MET A 1 21.12 26.80 7.74
N ALA A 2 20.94 25.78 6.91
CA ALA A 2 19.70 25.61 6.16
C ALA A 2 18.69 25.00 7.13
N ASP A 3 17.57 25.68 7.37
CA ASP A 3 16.43 25.12 8.08
C ASP A 3 15.93 23.92 7.27
N LEU A 4 16.22 22.71 7.76
CA LEU A 4 15.61 21.50 7.23
C LEU A 4 14.09 21.61 7.43
N PRO A 5 13.28 21.38 6.38
CA PRO A 5 11.83 21.48 6.48
C PRO A 5 11.34 20.47 7.52
N ILE A 6 10.64 20.98 8.54
CA ILE A 6 10.05 20.15 9.61
C ILE A 6 8.98 19.26 8.97
N PRO A 7 9.17 17.93 8.94
CA PRO A 7 8.20 17.03 8.32
C PRO A 7 6.88 17.09 9.08
N GLY A 8 5.75 17.12 8.36
CA GLY A 8 4.43 16.98 8.95
C GLY A 8 3.77 18.26 9.47
N LYS A 9 4.40 19.44 9.36
CA LYS A 9 3.85 20.67 9.96
C LYS A 9 2.54 21.12 9.30
N ASP A 10 2.48 21.03 7.98
CA ASP A 10 1.29 21.41 7.21
C ASP A 10 0.19 20.36 7.37
N GLU A 11 0.55 19.08 7.43
CA GLU A 11 -0.35 17.96 7.66
C GLU A 11 -0.97 17.99 9.06
N ILE A 12 -0.20 18.29 10.11
CA ILE A 12 -0.69 18.50 11.47
C ILE A 12 -1.71 19.65 11.48
N TYR A 13 -1.41 20.75 10.79
CA TYR A 13 -2.31 21.90 10.72
C TYR A 13 -3.62 21.56 10.00
N VAL A 14 -3.56 20.80 8.90
CA VAL A 14 -4.75 20.33 8.19
C VAL A 14 -5.61 19.42 9.07
N LEU A 15 -5.02 18.44 9.76
CA LEU A 15 -5.78 17.55 10.65
C LEU A 15 -6.41 18.31 11.83
N GLN A 16 -5.74 19.35 12.35
CA GLN A 16 -6.31 20.21 13.38
C GLN A 16 -7.54 20.98 12.87
N LEU A 17 -7.49 21.53 11.65
CA LEU A 17 -8.64 22.19 11.03
C LEU A 17 -9.81 21.23 10.82
N GLU A 18 -9.56 20.01 10.34
CA GLU A 18 -10.63 19.01 10.16
C GLU A 18 -11.28 18.62 11.50
N LEU A 19 -10.49 18.50 12.58
CA LEU A 19 -11.03 18.26 13.91
C LEU A 19 -11.86 19.43 14.44
N GLU A 20 -11.45 20.67 14.16
CA GLU A 20 -12.24 21.86 14.49
C GLU A 20 -13.58 21.87 13.75
N GLU A 21 -13.60 21.54 12.46
CA GLU A 21 -14.84 21.43 11.66
C GLU A 21 -15.80 20.37 12.23
N ILE A 22 -15.27 19.21 12.64
CA ILE A 22 -16.06 18.15 13.28
C ILE A 22 -16.62 18.62 14.63
N GLN A 23 -15.84 19.34 15.43
CA GLN A 23 -16.30 19.92 16.70
C GLN A 23 -17.43 20.94 16.48
N GLU A 24 -17.26 21.85 15.52
CA GLU A 24 -18.32 22.79 15.14
C GLU A 24 -19.59 22.07 14.70
N TYR A 25 -19.45 20.98 13.95
CA TYR A 25 -20.57 20.16 13.54
C TYR A 25 -21.28 19.56 14.76
N HIS A 26 -20.55 18.96 15.70
CA HIS A 26 -21.13 18.42 16.95
C HIS A 26 -21.88 19.48 17.77
N GLU A 27 -21.34 20.70 17.87
CA GLU A 27 -21.98 21.80 18.58
C GLU A 27 -23.30 22.24 17.93
N ARG A 28 -23.34 22.25 16.59
CA ARG A 28 -24.52 22.61 15.79
C ARG A 28 -25.56 21.47 15.73
N SER A 29 -25.12 20.21 15.74
CA SER A 29 -25.96 19.03 15.59
C SER A 29 -26.19 18.32 16.93
N LYS A 30 -26.89 18.95 17.87
CA LYS A 30 -27.41 18.25 19.06
C LYS A 30 -28.60 17.38 18.65
N GLY A 31 -28.27 16.19 18.18
CA GLY A 31 -29.20 15.19 17.65
C GLY A 31 -30.26 14.74 18.65
N LYS A 32 -31.53 14.76 18.21
CA LYS A 32 -32.64 14.13 18.94
C LYS A 32 -32.81 12.69 18.42
N TRP A 33 -31.92 11.80 18.80
CA TRP A 33 -32.04 10.37 18.50
C TRP A 33 -31.75 9.55 19.76
N ASN A 34 -32.36 8.36 19.82
CA ASN A 34 -32.14 7.44 20.92
C ASN A 34 -30.70 6.90 20.84
N GLU A 35 -30.00 6.77 21.96
CA GLU A 35 -28.59 6.32 22.02
C GLU A 35 -28.35 4.98 21.29
N ASN A 36 -29.34 4.10 21.26
CA ASN A 36 -29.25 2.79 20.60
C ASN A 36 -29.61 2.80 19.11
N ASN A 37 -29.93 3.96 18.52
CA ASN A 37 -30.33 4.08 17.12
C ASN A 37 -29.87 5.40 16.50
N ALA A 38 -28.56 5.66 16.61
CA ALA A 38 -27.93 6.79 15.94
C ALA A 38 -27.92 6.58 14.41
N PRO A 39 -28.06 7.66 13.61
CA PRO A 39 -27.89 7.57 12.17
C PRO A 39 -26.49 7.08 11.79
N ASP A 40 -26.38 6.27 10.75
CA ASP A 40 -25.08 5.77 10.24
C ASP A 40 -24.07 6.91 9.98
N SER A 41 -24.55 8.07 9.52
CA SER A 41 -23.71 9.25 9.29
C SER A 41 -23.08 9.80 10.57
N HIS A 42 -23.75 9.67 11.72
CA HIS A 42 -23.21 10.07 13.01
C HIS A 42 -22.18 9.07 13.51
N VAL A 43 -22.41 7.76 13.30
CA VAL A 43 -21.44 6.71 13.65
C VAL A 43 -20.16 6.86 12.82
N ALA A 44 -20.31 7.05 11.51
CA ALA A 44 -19.19 7.27 10.60
C ALA A 44 -18.37 8.52 10.97
N LEU A 45 -19.02 9.60 11.41
CA LEU A 45 -18.32 10.82 11.84
C LEU A 45 -17.52 10.60 13.14
N LEU A 46 -18.05 9.83 14.10
CA LEU A 46 -17.32 9.48 15.33
C LEU A 46 -16.10 8.59 15.04
N GLU A 47 -16.24 7.62 14.13
CA GLU A 47 -15.12 6.78 13.70
C GLU A 47 -14.05 7.63 13.01
N TYR A 48 -14.46 8.55 12.13
CA TYR A 48 -13.55 9.48 11.46
C TYR A 48 -12.83 10.41 12.46
N GLU A 49 -13.52 10.94 13.47
CA GLU A 49 -12.90 11.75 14.53
C GLU A 49 -11.80 10.98 15.28
N VAL A 50 -12.04 9.70 15.59
CA VAL A 50 -11.04 8.82 16.23
C VAL A 50 -9.84 8.60 15.30
N GLU A 51 -10.07 8.37 14.01
CA GLU A 51 -9.01 8.21 13.02
C GLU A 51 -8.13 9.46 12.93
N LEU A 52 -8.74 10.64 12.82
CA LEU A 52 -8.01 11.92 12.75
C LEU A 52 -7.18 12.19 14.00
N LYS A 53 -7.74 11.95 15.21
CA LYS A 53 -6.98 12.08 16.46
C LYS A 53 -5.81 11.11 16.52
N SER A 54 -6.00 9.88 16.05
CA SER A 54 -4.91 8.89 16.01
C SER A 54 -3.79 9.31 15.05
N ALA A 55 -4.15 9.85 13.88
CA ALA A 55 -3.20 10.35 12.90
C ALA A 55 -2.42 11.57 13.43
N LEU A 56 -3.10 12.49 14.13
CA LEU A 56 -2.48 13.65 14.76
C LEU A 56 -1.41 13.24 15.77
N ILE A 57 -1.73 12.29 16.67
CA ILE A 57 -0.77 11.77 17.66
C ILE A 57 0.46 11.18 16.95
N CYS A 58 0.25 10.37 15.93
CA CYS A 58 1.35 9.77 15.17
C CYS A 58 2.27 10.83 14.53
N LEU A 59 1.71 11.89 13.95
CA LEU A 59 2.50 12.97 13.34
C LEU A 59 3.23 13.81 14.40
N GLU A 60 2.59 14.08 15.54
CA GLU A 60 3.22 14.79 16.65
C GLU A 60 4.38 13.98 17.24
N ASP A 61 4.21 12.67 17.42
CA ASP A 61 5.25 11.75 17.87
C ASP A 61 6.40 11.69 16.86
N ALA A 62 6.10 11.62 15.55
CA ALA A 62 7.12 11.64 14.50
C ALA A 62 7.92 12.96 14.51
N ARG A 63 7.24 14.10 14.71
CA ARG A 63 7.90 15.42 14.83
C ARG A 63 8.82 15.47 16.05
N ILE A 64 8.38 14.95 17.20
CA ILE A 64 9.19 14.87 18.41
C ILE A 64 10.40 13.95 18.17
N ALA A 65 10.19 12.77 17.60
CA ALA A 65 11.25 11.83 17.28
C ALA A 65 12.29 12.43 16.33
N HIS A 66 11.86 13.13 15.28
CA HIS A 66 12.74 13.83 14.35
C HIS A 66 13.55 14.93 15.06
N SER A 67 12.91 15.74 15.90
CA SER A 67 13.59 16.77 16.69
C SER A 67 14.64 16.17 17.64
N ILE A 68 14.34 15.03 18.26
CA ILE A 68 15.28 14.31 19.13
C ILE A 68 16.45 13.78 18.30
N ALA A 69 16.18 13.12 17.16
CA ALA A 69 17.22 12.60 16.28
C ALA A 69 18.13 13.71 15.77
N GLN A 70 17.57 14.85 15.39
CA GLN A 70 18.33 16.03 14.95
C GLN A 70 19.20 16.58 16.08
N ALA A 71 18.68 16.70 17.30
CA ALA A 71 19.45 17.15 18.46
C ALA A 71 20.63 16.19 18.75
N ILE A 72 20.37 14.88 18.77
CA ILE A 72 21.41 13.85 18.95
C ILE A 72 22.49 13.98 17.87
N TYR A 73 22.11 14.16 16.60
CA TYR A 73 23.05 14.30 15.51
C TYR A 73 23.92 15.55 15.64
N LEU A 74 23.29 16.71 15.93
CA LEU A 74 24.00 17.98 16.08
C LEU A 74 24.93 17.99 17.30
N ASP A 75 24.52 17.35 18.39
CA ASP A 75 25.28 17.31 19.64
C ASP A 75 26.33 16.19 19.65
N ALA A 76 26.26 15.20 18.76
CA ALA A 76 27.18 14.06 18.71
C ALA A 76 28.68 14.44 18.72
N PRO A 77 29.15 15.46 17.97
CA PRO A 77 30.56 15.86 18.02
C PRO A 77 30.96 16.42 19.40
N VAL A 78 30.08 17.19 20.04
CA VAL A 78 30.33 17.79 21.35
C VAL A 78 30.31 16.71 22.44
N ILE A 79 29.36 15.78 22.38
CA ILE A 79 29.31 14.62 23.27
C ILE A 79 30.60 13.80 23.15
N GLY A 80 31.08 13.55 21.93
CA GLY A 80 32.34 12.84 21.71
C GLY A 80 33.58 13.55 22.26
N GLN A 81 33.59 14.90 22.27
CA GLN A 81 34.65 15.67 22.92
C GLN A 81 34.62 15.50 24.44
N ILE A 82 33.44 15.62 25.04
CA ILE A 82 33.24 15.46 26.50
C ILE A 82 33.62 14.03 26.94
N GLU A 83 33.22 13.01 26.20
CA GLU A 83 33.58 11.61 26.48
C GLU A 83 35.10 11.41 26.44
N ASN A 84 35.80 12.04 25.49
CA ASN A 84 37.25 11.96 25.42
C ASN A 84 37.93 12.69 26.58
N GLU A 85 37.43 13.86 26.99
CA GLU A 85 37.92 14.60 28.17
C GLU A 85 37.71 13.81 29.48
N GLU A 86 36.56 13.17 29.62
CA GLU A 86 36.25 12.32 30.77
C GLU A 86 37.14 11.07 30.79
N TYR A 87 37.39 10.47 29.63
CA TYR A 87 38.30 9.34 29.49
C TYR A 87 39.73 9.72 29.93
N GLN A 88 40.25 10.87 29.48
CA GLN A 88 41.55 11.37 29.92
C GLN A 88 41.57 11.59 31.44
N SER A 89 40.53 12.22 31.99
CA SER A 89 40.41 12.46 33.43
C SER A 89 40.41 11.16 34.25
N GLN A 90 39.78 10.09 33.73
CA GLN A 90 39.79 8.77 34.35
C GLN A 90 41.19 8.12 34.29
N GLN A 91 41.91 8.25 33.17
CA GLN A 91 43.29 7.77 33.06
C GLN A 91 44.22 8.49 34.02
N ASP A 92 44.13 9.82 34.12
CA ASP A 92 44.92 10.64 35.03
C ASP A 92 44.67 10.25 36.49
N ARG A 93 43.40 10.02 36.86
CA ARG A 93 43.02 9.53 38.18
C ARG A 93 43.63 8.17 38.47
N ASN A 94 43.53 7.23 37.54
CA ASN A 94 44.09 5.88 37.72
C ASN A 94 45.62 5.93 37.86
N TYR A 95 46.29 6.77 37.07
CA TYR A 95 47.73 6.98 37.15
C TYR A 95 48.14 7.61 38.50
N ALA A 96 47.40 8.60 38.98
CA ALA A 96 47.63 9.20 40.30
C ALA A 96 47.50 8.17 41.44
N LEU A 97 46.47 7.32 41.39
CA LEU A 97 46.27 6.23 42.35
C LEU A 97 47.41 5.19 42.31
N GLN A 98 48.00 4.94 41.13
CA GLN A 98 49.16 4.04 40.97
C GLN A 98 50.46 4.63 41.54
N ILE A 99 50.63 5.95 41.48
CA ILE A 99 51.78 6.64 42.11
C ILE A 99 51.69 6.55 43.63
N GLU A 100 50.48 6.69 44.20
CA GLU A 100 50.25 6.61 45.64
C GLU A 100 50.49 5.20 46.23
N SER A 101 50.29 4.14 45.43
CA SER A 101 50.33 2.75 45.92
C SER A 101 51.71 2.06 45.86
N HIS A 102 52.79 2.76 45.50
CA HIS A 102 54.16 2.19 45.44
C HIS A 102 54.25 0.79 44.79
N GLY A 103 53.59 0.59 43.65
CA GLY A 103 53.87 -0.56 42.77
C GLY A 103 53.22 -1.90 43.13
N GLU A 104 52.25 -1.97 44.06
CA GLU A 104 51.40 -3.16 44.17
C GLU A 104 50.13 -3.01 43.32
N ILE A 105 50.11 -3.76 42.22
CA ILE A 105 49.10 -3.72 41.16
C ILE A 105 47.90 -4.57 41.57
N SER A 106 46.73 -3.95 41.65
CA SER A 106 45.45 -4.63 41.42
C SER A 106 44.84 -3.99 40.18
N GLU A 107 44.91 -4.68 39.04
CA GLU A 107 44.20 -4.30 37.82
C GLU A 107 42.68 -4.35 38.09
N ILE A 108 42.11 -3.28 38.61
CA ILE A 108 40.68 -3.06 38.53
C ILE A 108 40.40 -2.69 37.07
N GLN A 109 40.12 -3.71 36.27
CA GLN A 109 39.60 -3.58 34.91
C GLN A 109 38.30 -2.79 34.96
N THR A 110 38.40 -1.46 34.87
CA THR A 110 37.28 -0.62 34.45
C THR A 110 37.12 -0.86 32.96
N SER A 111 36.32 -1.88 32.64
CA SER A 111 35.80 -2.14 31.31
C SER A 111 34.87 -0.99 30.89
N ALA A 112 35.44 0.19 30.62
CA ALA A 112 34.84 1.12 29.70
C ALA A 112 34.96 0.46 28.32
N LYS A 113 33.92 -0.29 27.92
CA LYS A 113 33.80 -0.79 26.55
C LYS A 113 33.93 0.42 25.64
N LYS A 114 35.06 0.52 24.94
CA LYS A 114 35.20 1.34 23.75
C LYS A 114 34.10 0.88 22.80
N ILE A 115 33.03 1.65 22.68
CA ILE A 115 32.03 1.43 21.65
C ILE A 115 32.80 1.68 20.35
N GLU A 116 33.12 0.60 19.64
CA GLU A 116 33.72 0.69 18.32
C GLU A 116 32.79 1.53 17.45
N ASN A 117 33.38 2.46 16.68
CA ASN A 117 32.70 3.34 15.74
C ASN A 117 31.79 2.51 14.82
N ASN A 118 30.54 2.33 15.22
CA ASN A 118 29.49 1.88 14.33
C ASN A 118 29.08 3.10 13.49
N ASN A 119 28.87 2.89 12.20
CA ASN A 119 28.41 3.87 11.21
C ASN A 119 26.98 4.41 11.48
N PHE A 120 26.61 4.58 12.75
CA PHE A 120 25.31 5.07 13.20
C PHE A 120 25.06 6.51 12.74
N GLY A 121 26.13 7.30 12.57
CA GLY A 121 26.06 8.64 11.98
C GLY A 121 25.58 8.63 10.52
N ASP A 122 26.08 7.69 9.70
CA ASP A 122 25.72 7.57 8.28
C ASP A 122 24.27 7.08 8.10
N GLU A 123 23.77 6.25 9.03
CA GLU A 123 22.38 5.76 9.02
C GLU A 123 21.37 6.84 9.45
N ILE A 124 21.75 7.73 10.38
CA ILE A 124 20.93 8.89 10.76
C ILE A 124 20.88 9.92 9.62
N GLU A 125 22.00 10.15 8.93
CA GLU A 125 22.04 11.05 7.76
C GLU A 125 21.16 10.53 6.61
N ALA A 126 21.12 9.21 6.40
CA ALA A 126 20.19 8.58 5.46
C ALA A 126 18.71 8.70 5.87
N ALA A 127 18.40 8.56 7.18
CA ALA A 127 17.05 8.72 7.70
C ALA A 127 16.55 10.18 7.69
N LEU A 128 17.45 11.15 7.87
CA LEU A 128 17.16 12.59 7.81
C LEU A 128 17.09 13.14 6.37
N SER A 129 17.62 12.40 5.38
CA SER A 129 17.61 12.77 3.96
C SER A 129 16.37 12.30 3.20
N LEU A 130 15.48 11.54 3.84
CA LEU A 130 14.21 11.12 3.24
C LEU A 130 13.31 12.34 3.01
N SER A 131 12.85 12.48 1.77
CA SER A 131 11.97 13.59 1.39
C SER A 131 10.57 13.42 2.00
N PRO A 132 9.80 14.50 2.25
CA PRO A 132 8.44 14.42 2.77
C PRO A 132 7.51 13.47 1.99
N GLU A 133 7.78 13.29 0.70
CA GLU A 133 7.02 12.41 -0.21
C GLU A 133 7.26 10.91 0.08
N GLU A 134 8.39 10.55 0.67
CA GLU A 134 8.73 9.16 1.04
C GLU A 134 8.16 8.76 2.41
N ILE A 135 7.96 9.72 3.32
CA ILE A 135 7.39 9.49 4.66
C ILE A 135 5.86 9.40 4.61
N ALA A 136 5.22 10.18 3.73
CA ALA A 136 3.77 10.20 3.56
C ALA A 136 3.19 8.88 3.00
N HIS A 137 3.95 8.15 2.18
CA HIS A 137 3.47 6.91 1.56
C HIS A 137 3.41 5.70 2.49
N ASP A 138 4.14 5.73 3.62
CA ASP A 138 4.20 4.61 4.57
C ASP A 138 3.39 4.86 5.85
N SER A 139 3.13 6.13 6.20
CA SER A 139 2.42 6.48 7.44
C SER A 139 0.91 6.72 7.28
N MET A 140 0.40 6.85 6.05
CA MET A 140 -1.03 7.02 5.76
C MET A 140 -1.63 5.81 5.05
N LYS A 141 -1.68 4.67 5.75
CA LYS A 141 -2.75 3.69 5.57
C LYS A 141 -3.31 3.35 6.94
N PRO A 142 -4.54 3.78 7.29
CA PRO A 142 -5.29 3.11 8.33
C PRO A 142 -5.69 1.75 7.77
N SER A 143 -4.75 0.82 7.66
CA SER A 143 -5.11 -0.59 7.71
C SER A 143 -5.65 -0.82 9.11
N SER A 144 -6.91 -1.22 9.17
CA SER A 144 -7.66 -1.72 10.33
C SER A 144 -7.04 -2.96 11.01
N SER A 145 -5.74 -3.13 10.88
CA SER A 145 -4.90 -3.94 11.72
C SER A 145 -3.91 -2.95 12.34
N GLY A 146 -4.29 -2.37 13.48
CA GLY A 146 -3.33 -1.73 14.36
C GLY A 146 -2.11 -2.64 14.44
N LEU A 147 -0.92 -2.05 14.39
CA LEU A 147 0.35 -2.75 14.55
C LEU A 147 0.12 -3.92 15.48
N ALA A 148 0.00 -5.12 14.91
CA ALA A 148 -0.03 -6.32 15.70
C ALA A 148 1.41 -6.43 16.16
N MET A 149 1.74 -5.66 17.19
CA MET A 149 2.82 -5.95 18.10
C MET A 149 2.54 -7.38 18.52
N ASN A 150 3.27 -8.29 17.89
CA ASN A 150 3.15 -9.72 18.10
C ASN A 150 2.96 -9.98 19.60
N ASP A 151 2.08 -10.94 19.92
CA ASP A 151 1.73 -11.43 21.26
C ASP A 151 2.93 -11.71 22.20
N SER A 152 4.16 -11.67 21.70
CA SER A 152 5.41 -11.77 22.46
C SER A 152 5.81 -10.52 23.25
N LEU A 153 5.16 -9.37 23.07
CA LEU A 153 5.45 -8.15 23.86
C LEU A 153 4.62 -8.03 25.15
N LYS A 154 3.62 -8.89 25.37
CA LYS A 154 2.80 -8.92 26.61
C LYS A 154 3.60 -9.28 27.88
N HIS A 155 4.84 -9.75 27.73
CA HIS A 155 5.69 -10.15 28.86
C HIS A 155 6.72 -9.10 29.31
N PHE A 156 6.79 -7.92 28.69
CA PHE A 156 7.75 -6.89 29.08
C PHE A 156 7.05 -5.83 29.93
N ASN A 157 7.30 -5.91 31.24
CA ASN A 157 6.85 -4.96 32.26
C ASN A 157 7.31 -3.54 31.89
N LEU A 158 6.41 -2.73 31.36
CA LEU A 158 6.64 -1.32 31.02
C LEU A 158 6.45 -0.38 32.23
N ASP A 159 6.12 -0.92 33.40
CA ASP A 159 5.73 -0.18 34.61
C ASP A 159 6.89 0.08 35.60
N ILE A 160 8.15 -0.10 35.21
CA ILE A 160 9.29 0.19 36.09
C ILE A 160 9.90 1.53 35.67
N ALA A 161 9.92 2.49 36.61
CA ALA A 161 10.66 3.74 36.47
C ALA A 161 12.17 3.46 36.41
N TYR A 162 12.67 3.23 35.20
CA TYR A 162 14.10 3.04 34.92
C TYR A 162 14.83 4.38 34.97
N SER A 163 16.09 4.38 35.42
CA SER A 163 16.97 5.53 35.23
C SER A 163 17.19 5.80 33.73
N SER A 164 17.51 7.04 33.34
CA SER A 164 17.75 7.41 31.93
C SER A 164 18.77 6.51 31.23
N VAL A 165 19.79 6.04 31.96
CA VAL A 165 20.80 5.09 31.49
C VAL A 165 20.20 3.70 31.22
N GLN A 166 19.34 3.21 32.11
CA GLN A 166 18.68 1.92 31.93
C GLN A 166 17.67 1.96 30.78
N TYR A 167 16.98 3.08 30.59
CA TYR A 167 16.11 3.29 29.43
C TYR A 167 16.91 3.30 28.11
N ALA A 168 18.02 4.05 28.04
CA ALA A 168 18.86 4.09 26.85
C ALA A 168 19.46 2.72 26.48
N LEU A 169 19.98 1.99 27.47
CA LEU A 169 20.50 0.63 27.26
C LEU A 169 19.41 -0.34 26.82
N HIS A 170 18.21 -0.24 27.40
CA HIS A 170 17.07 -1.06 27.01
C HIS A 170 16.60 -0.74 25.58
N GLN A 171 16.55 0.54 25.23
CA GLN A 171 16.17 1.01 23.89
C GLN A 171 17.20 0.56 22.84
N GLN A 172 18.49 0.64 23.16
CA GLN A 172 19.56 0.10 22.31
C GLN A 172 19.43 -1.41 22.13
N GLU A 173 19.14 -2.17 23.19
CA GLU A 173 18.94 -3.61 23.12
C GLU A 173 17.72 -3.98 22.26
N LEU A 174 16.62 -3.23 22.38
CA LEU A 174 15.41 -3.42 21.58
C LEU A 174 15.68 -3.10 20.10
N LEU A 175 16.28 -1.96 19.80
CA LEU A 175 16.65 -1.59 18.43
C LEU A 175 17.58 -2.66 17.84
N HIS A 176 18.61 -3.07 18.57
CA HIS A 176 19.51 -4.14 18.13
C HIS A 176 18.77 -5.45 17.87
N LYS A 177 17.82 -5.86 18.73
CA LYS A 177 16.98 -7.04 18.48
C LYS A 177 16.09 -6.91 17.24
N LEU A 178 15.58 -5.72 16.95
CA LEU A 178 14.78 -5.44 15.76
C LEU A 178 15.66 -5.43 14.50
N PHE A 179 16.83 -4.81 14.54
CA PHE A 179 17.81 -4.79 13.45
C PHE A 179 18.40 -6.18 13.15
N LEU A 180 18.52 -7.05 14.17
CA LEU A 180 18.97 -8.42 13.99
C LEU A 180 17.89 -9.37 13.44
N ARG A 181 16.62 -8.95 13.38
CA ARG A 181 15.57 -9.76 12.73
C ARG A 181 15.85 -9.80 11.23
N ARG A 182 16.31 -10.96 10.78
CA ARG A 182 16.50 -11.26 9.36
C ARG A 182 15.17 -11.69 8.77
N TYR A 183 14.62 -10.87 7.90
CA TYR A 183 13.48 -11.22 7.08
C TYR A 183 13.98 -11.83 5.78
N VAL A 184 13.37 -12.92 5.32
CA VAL A 184 13.77 -13.61 4.09
C VAL A 184 12.66 -13.48 3.07
N CYS A 185 12.99 -13.02 1.87
CA CYS A 185 12.05 -12.94 0.76
C CYS A 185 11.66 -14.35 0.32
N VAL A 186 10.36 -14.64 0.26
CA VAL A 186 9.88 -15.96 -0.19
C VAL A 186 10.16 -16.24 -1.67
N ALA A 187 10.35 -15.20 -2.48
CA ALA A 187 10.58 -15.33 -3.92
C ALA A 187 12.07 -15.50 -4.29
N CYS A 188 12.95 -14.61 -3.81
CA CYS A 188 14.38 -14.66 -4.13
C CYS A 188 15.25 -15.31 -3.04
N THR A 189 14.69 -15.62 -1.87
CA THR A 189 15.40 -16.19 -0.70
C THR A 189 16.50 -15.30 -0.11
N GLU A 190 16.57 -14.03 -0.53
CA GLU A 190 17.51 -13.05 0.00
C GLU A 190 17.02 -12.43 1.32
N ILE A 191 17.97 -11.98 2.15
CA ILE A 191 17.69 -11.27 3.38
C ILE A 191 17.28 -9.83 3.05
N ILE A 192 16.16 -9.38 3.60
CA ILE A 192 15.57 -8.06 3.39
C ILE A 192 15.92 -7.16 4.57
N SER A 193 16.33 -5.92 4.30
CA SER A 193 16.50 -4.87 5.31
C SER A 193 15.14 -4.41 5.87
N PRO A 194 15.05 -3.97 7.14
CA PRO A 194 13.80 -3.57 7.77
C PRO A 194 12.94 -2.58 6.95
N GLY A 195 13.56 -1.61 6.26
CA GLY A 195 12.86 -0.61 5.44
C GLY A 195 12.41 -1.08 4.05
N GLY A 196 12.71 -2.32 3.64
CA GLY A 196 12.37 -2.84 2.31
C GLY A 196 11.38 -4.02 2.32
N ILE A 197 10.74 -4.28 3.47
CA ILE A 197 9.90 -5.45 3.69
C ILE A 197 8.45 -5.12 3.37
N ILE A 198 7.85 -5.93 2.51
CA ILE A 198 6.40 -5.96 2.35
C ILE A 198 5.87 -7.25 2.96
N SER A 199 5.06 -7.11 4.01
CA SER A 199 4.31 -8.20 4.60
C SER A 199 3.03 -8.43 3.80
N VAL A 200 2.77 -9.68 3.41
CA VAL A 200 1.48 -10.05 2.80
C VAL A 200 0.59 -10.75 3.82
N ASN A 201 -0.70 -10.41 3.79
CA ASN A 201 -1.72 -11.01 4.66
C ASN A 201 -2.07 -12.43 4.20
N CYS A 202 -1.13 -13.36 4.41
CA CYS A 202 -1.28 -14.78 4.12
C CYS A 202 -1.16 -15.61 5.41
N ILE A 203 -1.62 -16.86 5.38
CA ILE A 203 -1.67 -17.75 6.55
C ILE A 203 -0.28 -17.94 7.20
N ASN A 204 0.77 -17.93 6.38
CA ASN A 204 2.15 -18.17 6.82
C ASN A 204 2.94 -16.87 7.05
N SER A 205 2.29 -15.70 7.00
CA SER A 205 2.93 -14.38 7.16
C SER A 205 4.23 -14.21 6.36
N HIS A 206 4.20 -14.56 5.07
CA HIS A 206 5.35 -14.43 4.19
C HIS A 206 5.73 -12.97 3.92
N PHE A 207 7.03 -12.77 3.69
CA PHE A 207 7.62 -11.48 3.35
C PHE A 207 8.15 -11.49 1.92
N PHE A 208 8.03 -10.35 1.25
CA PHE A 208 8.60 -10.11 -0.06
C PHE A 208 9.46 -8.85 -0.03
N CYS A 209 10.56 -8.85 -0.79
CA CYS A 209 11.20 -7.59 -1.14
C CYS A 209 10.38 -6.86 -2.21
N ILE A 210 10.48 -5.53 -2.23
CA ILE A 210 9.73 -4.66 -3.15
C ILE A 210 9.88 -5.12 -4.61
N ILE A 211 11.10 -5.45 -5.03
CA ILE A 211 11.42 -5.86 -6.40
C ILE A 211 10.70 -7.15 -6.78
N CYS A 212 10.77 -8.17 -5.92
CA CYS A 212 10.11 -9.45 -6.20
C CYS A 212 8.59 -9.32 -6.22
N LEU A 213 8.02 -8.53 -5.31
CA LEU A 213 6.58 -8.33 -5.30
C LEU A 213 6.12 -7.57 -6.55
N LYS A 214 6.83 -6.50 -6.93
CA LYS A 214 6.58 -5.78 -8.18
C LYS A 214 6.61 -6.71 -9.40
N ASN A 215 7.67 -7.52 -9.52
CA ASN A 215 7.79 -8.47 -10.62
C ASN A 215 6.65 -9.49 -10.64
N LEU A 216 6.21 -9.98 -9.48
CA LEU A 216 5.06 -10.89 -9.38
C LEU A 216 3.79 -10.25 -9.94
N PHE A 217 3.52 -8.98 -9.61
CA PHE A 217 2.38 -8.24 -10.17
C PHE A 217 2.52 -8.05 -11.68
N LEU A 218 3.69 -7.65 -12.17
CA LEU A 218 3.91 -7.42 -13.60
C LEU A 218 3.81 -8.71 -14.42
N LEU A 219 4.30 -9.83 -13.90
CA LEU A 219 4.16 -11.14 -14.54
C LEU A 219 2.69 -11.55 -14.64
N SER A 220 1.89 -11.26 -13.60
CA SER A 220 0.46 -11.58 -13.59
C SER A 220 -0.34 -10.88 -14.68
N ILE A 221 0.13 -9.73 -15.19
CA ILE A 221 -0.54 -9.00 -16.28
C ILE A 221 -0.66 -9.87 -17.54
N SER A 222 0.34 -10.72 -17.81
CA SER A 222 0.40 -11.47 -19.07
C SER A 222 -0.23 -12.86 -18.98
N ASP A 223 -0.56 -13.34 -17.78
CA ASP A 223 -1.06 -14.69 -17.57
C ASP A 223 -2.28 -14.69 -16.63
N GLU A 224 -3.45 -14.97 -17.21
CA GLU A 224 -4.75 -15.00 -16.51
C GLU A 224 -4.77 -16.04 -15.38
N THR A 225 -3.98 -17.11 -15.47
CA THR A 225 -4.01 -18.20 -14.47
C THR A 225 -3.42 -17.78 -13.13
N ILE A 226 -2.48 -16.83 -13.15
CA ILE A 226 -1.81 -16.28 -11.98
C ILE A 226 -2.39 -14.92 -11.57
N PHE A 227 -3.43 -14.44 -12.26
CA PHE A 227 -4.09 -13.18 -11.97
C PHE A 227 -5.37 -13.39 -11.13
N PRO A 228 -5.60 -12.63 -10.04
CA PRO A 228 -4.64 -11.77 -9.35
C PRO A 228 -3.54 -12.59 -8.66
N PRO A 229 -2.35 -12.01 -8.40
CA PRO A 229 -1.26 -12.72 -7.74
C PRO A 229 -1.68 -13.18 -6.34
N LYS A 230 -1.33 -14.41 -5.98
CA LYS A 230 -1.71 -15.04 -4.70
C LYS A 230 -0.48 -15.51 -3.93
N CYS A 231 -0.57 -15.47 -2.61
CA CYS A 231 0.39 -16.08 -1.68
C CYS A 231 -0.37 -17.06 -0.78
N CYS A 232 0.05 -18.34 -0.75
CA CYS A 232 -0.60 -19.39 0.04
C CYS A 232 -2.12 -19.52 -0.19
N GLY A 233 -2.58 -19.19 -1.40
CA GLY A 233 -4.01 -19.20 -1.78
C GLY A 233 -4.74 -17.89 -1.54
N SER A 234 -4.20 -16.98 -0.71
CA SER A 234 -4.77 -15.64 -0.48
C SER A 234 -4.34 -14.67 -1.58
N SER A 235 -5.28 -13.90 -2.15
CA SER A 235 -4.96 -12.82 -3.09
C SER A 235 -4.12 -11.74 -2.42
N ILE A 236 -3.06 -11.32 -3.07
CA ILE A 236 -2.23 -10.21 -2.62
C ILE A 236 -2.88 -8.90 -3.04
N SER A 237 -3.08 -7.97 -2.10
CA SER A 237 -3.71 -6.67 -2.38
C SER A 237 -2.81 -5.78 -3.25
N PHE A 238 -3.38 -5.19 -4.30
CA PHE A 238 -2.70 -4.22 -5.16
C PHE A 238 -2.22 -2.98 -4.40
N ALA A 239 -2.92 -2.59 -3.32
CA ALA A 239 -2.56 -1.45 -2.51
C ALA A 239 -1.14 -1.57 -1.91
N LEU A 240 -0.62 -2.78 -1.70
CA LEU A 240 0.70 -3.03 -1.14
C LEU A 240 1.84 -2.62 -2.06
N ILE A 241 1.62 -2.63 -3.38
CA ILE A 241 2.68 -2.35 -4.37
C ILE A 241 2.43 -1.07 -5.16
N LYS A 242 1.26 -0.44 -5.01
CA LYS A 242 0.84 0.73 -5.77
C LYS A 242 1.88 1.86 -5.78
N SER A 243 2.46 2.20 -4.63
CA SER A 243 3.48 3.25 -4.50
C SER A 243 4.81 2.93 -5.20
N HIS A 244 5.05 1.66 -5.56
CA HIS A 244 6.29 1.21 -6.19
C HIS A 244 6.13 0.93 -7.70
N LEU A 245 4.93 1.16 -8.25
CA LEU A 245 4.65 1.06 -9.68
C LEU A 245 4.74 2.42 -10.34
N THR A 246 5.26 2.44 -11.55
CA THR A 246 5.15 3.62 -12.42
C THR A 246 3.70 3.74 -12.92
N GLU A 247 3.29 4.95 -13.31
CA GLU A 247 1.94 5.22 -13.83
C GLU A 247 1.58 4.30 -15.01
N ASN A 248 2.55 3.98 -15.87
CA ASN A 248 2.37 3.06 -16.99
C ASN A 248 2.17 1.61 -16.54
N GLU A 249 2.88 1.16 -15.51
CA GLU A 249 2.74 -0.19 -14.96
C GLU A 249 1.41 -0.36 -14.22
N GLU A 250 1.02 0.63 -13.42
CA GLU A 250 -0.29 0.68 -12.75
C GLU A 250 -1.41 0.61 -13.77
N ARG A 251 -1.38 1.46 -14.81
CA ARG A 251 -2.38 1.45 -15.88
C ARG A 251 -2.49 0.08 -16.55
N ARG A 252 -1.37 -0.54 -16.89
CA ARG A 252 -1.36 -1.89 -17.51
C ARG A 252 -1.97 -2.95 -16.59
N PHE A 253 -1.72 -2.86 -15.28
CA PHE A 253 -2.30 -3.79 -14.31
C PHE A 253 -3.81 -3.60 -14.19
N LEU A 254 -4.30 -2.36 -14.13
CA LEU A 254 -5.73 -2.05 -14.08
C LEU A 254 -6.46 -2.45 -15.38
N ASP A 255 -5.83 -2.22 -16.54
CA ASP A 255 -6.37 -2.67 -17.83
C ASP A 255 -6.51 -4.19 -17.86
N ALA A 256 -5.50 -4.94 -17.37
CA ALA A 256 -5.57 -6.39 -17.26
C ALA A 256 -6.63 -6.84 -16.25
N GLN A 257 -6.78 -6.14 -15.12
CA GLN A 257 -7.84 -6.41 -14.15
C GLN A 257 -9.24 -6.28 -14.76
N LEU A 258 -9.47 -5.21 -15.54
CA LEU A 258 -10.71 -5.00 -16.28
C LEU A 258 -10.91 -6.07 -17.35
N GLU A 259 -9.86 -6.44 -18.08
CA GLU A 259 -9.91 -7.49 -19.08
C GLU A 259 -10.34 -8.83 -18.46
N TYR A 260 -9.61 -9.30 -17.45
CA TYR A 260 -9.86 -10.62 -16.85
C TYR A 260 -11.15 -10.70 -16.03
N SER A 261 -11.66 -9.57 -15.53
CA SER A 261 -12.98 -9.51 -14.90
C SER A 261 -14.16 -9.39 -15.88
N SER A 262 -13.89 -9.07 -17.15
CA SER A 262 -14.94 -8.85 -18.15
C SER A 262 -15.53 -10.15 -18.69
N VAL A 263 -16.86 -10.25 -18.67
CA VAL A 263 -17.60 -11.34 -19.31
C VAL A 263 -17.74 -11.05 -20.81
N ASN A 264 -17.57 -12.08 -21.65
CA ASN A 264 -17.61 -11.97 -23.12
C ASN A 264 -16.60 -10.95 -23.67
N ARG A 265 -15.32 -11.11 -23.33
CA ARG A 265 -14.21 -10.28 -23.82
C ARG A 265 -14.20 -10.18 -25.35
N ILE A 266 -13.98 -8.96 -25.82
CA ILE A 266 -13.85 -8.60 -27.23
C ILE A 266 -12.49 -7.99 -27.43
N TYR A 267 -11.77 -8.52 -28.39
CA TYR A 267 -10.45 -8.06 -28.80
C TYR A 267 -10.57 -7.44 -30.19
N CYS A 268 -9.71 -6.48 -30.48
CA CYS A 268 -9.61 -5.93 -31.82
C CYS A 268 -9.28 -7.05 -32.83
N SER A 269 -10.15 -7.24 -33.82
CA SER A 269 -9.97 -8.25 -34.86
C SER A 269 -8.80 -7.97 -35.81
N ARG A 270 -8.22 -6.77 -35.76
CA ARG A 270 -7.00 -6.43 -36.50
C ARG A 270 -5.80 -7.14 -35.86
N THR A 271 -5.14 -7.99 -36.65
CA THR A 271 -4.01 -8.83 -36.23
C THR A 271 -2.87 -8.05 -35.58
N ASP A 272 -2.56 -6.86 -36.11
CA ASP A 272 -1.46 -6.03 -35.60
C ASP A 272 -1.81 -5.29 -34.30
N CYS A 273 -3.09 -5.28 -33.92
CA CYS A 273 -3.57 -4.59 -32.72
C CYS A 273 -3.89 -5.57 -31.60
N GLY A 274 -4.82 -6.51 -31.83
CA GLY A 274 -5.20 -7.55 -30.86
C GLY A 274 -5.66 -7.07 -29.47
N ARG A 275 -5.73 -5.76 -29.20
CA ARG A 275 -6.00 -5.21 -27.87
C ARG A 275 -7.44 -5.48 -27.43
N PHE A 276 -7.60 -5.71 -26.13
CA PHE A 276 -8.89 -5.75 -25.47
C PHE A 276 -9.65 -4.43 -25.67
N ILE A 277 -10.96 -4.53 -25.94
CA ILE A 277 -11.84 -3.37 -26.18
C ILE A 277 -12.84 -3.26 -25.03
N VAL A 278 -12.69 -2.21 -24.22
CA VAL A 278 -13.69 -1.83 -23.22
C VAL A 278 -14.92 -1.23 -23.93
N ARG A 279 -16.06 -1.91 -23.84
CA ARG A 279 -17.31 -1.42 -24.43
C ARG A 279 -18.01 -0.46 -23.47
N LYS A 280 -18.21 0.77 -23.93
CA LYS A 280 -19.10 1.75 -23.27
C LYS A 280 -20.57 1.53 -23.63
N ASP A 281 -20.83 1.21 -24.90
CA ASP A 281 -22.18 1.02 -25.43
C ASP A 281 -22.47 -0.47 -25.62
N LEU A 282 -23.23 -1.08 -24.71
CA LEU A 282 -23.63 -2.49 -24.82
C LEU A 282 -24.74 -2.73 -25.86
N ALA A 283 -25.43 -1.68 -26.28
CA ALA A 283 -26.55 -1.75 -27.22
C ALA A 283 -26.14 -1.89 -28.70
N LYS A 284 -24.87 -1.63 -29.03
CA LYS A 284 -24.36 -1.74 -30.41
C LYS A 284 -23.73 -3.12 -30.63
N ASP A 285 -24.03 -3.73 -31.77
CA ASP A 285 -23.43 -5.01 -32.20
C ASP A 285 -21.98 -4.89 -32.70
N ARG A 286 -21.35 -3.73 -32.47
CA ARG A 286 -19.97 -3.44 -32.86
C ARG A 286 -19.19 -2.82 -31.70
N ALA A 287 -17.94 -3.22 -31.55
CA ALA A 287 -16.99 -2.69 -30.60
C ALA A 287 -15.91 -1.90 -31.35
N ARG A 288 -15.67 -0.65 -30.97
CA ARG A 288 -14.64 0.21 -31.58
C ARG A 288 -13.38 0.23 -30.72
N CYS A 289 -12.23 -0.10 -31.31
CA CYS A 289 -10.94 -0.01 -30.63
C CYS A 289 -10.53 1.45 -30.41
N SER A 290 -10.18 1.83 -29.19
CA SER A 290 -9.73 3.20 -28.85
C SER A 290 -8.37 3.58 -29.45
N VAL A 291 -7.56 2.59 -29.82
CA VAL A 291 -6.16 2.80 -30.27
C VAL A 291 -6.08 2.92 -31.78
N CYS A 292 -6.74 2.02 -32.50
CA CYS A 292 -6.66 1.95 -33.96
C CYS A 292 -7.98 2.28 -34.67
N ASN A 293 -9.05 2.60 -33.94
CA ASN A 293 -10.38 2.89 -34.45
C ASN A 293 -11.03 1.77 -35.27
N HIS A 294 -10.45 0.56 -35.29
CA HIS A 294 -11.03 -0.58 -35.98
C HIS A 294 -12.29 -1.07 -35.26
N GLU A 295 -13.34 -1.38 -36.03
CA GLU A 295 -14.61 -1.89 -35.52
C GLU A 295 -14.65 -3.42 -35.63
N THR A 296 -14.94 -4.09 -34.51
CA THR A 296 -15.04 -5.54 -34.39
C THR A 296 -16.49 -5.93 -34.11
N CYS A 297 -17.01 -6.95 -34.79
CA CYS A 297 -18.34 -7.51 -34.52
C CYS A 297 -18.35 -8.25 -33.18
N ILE A 298 -19.35 -8.01 -32.33
CA ILE A 298 -19.39 -8.59 -30.98
C ILE A 298 -19.78 -10.08 -30.98
N HIS A 299 -20.45 -10.52 -32.05
CA HIS A 299 -21.02 -11.87 -32.17
C HIS A 299 -20.01 -12.85 -32.75
N CYS A 300 -19.42 -12.54 -33.91
CA CYS A 300 -18.41 -13.39 -34.56
C CYS A 300 -16.97 -13.08 -34.13
N LYS A 301 -16.73 -11.98 -33.39
CA LYS A 301 -15.40 -11.47 -33.00
C LYS A 301 -14.47 -11.14 -34.17
N GLY A 302 -15.00 -11.11 -35.39
CA GLY A 302 -14.30 -10.72 -36.62
C GLY A 302 -14.44 -9.23 -36.94
N PRO A 303 -13.94 -8.79 -38.12
CA PRO A 303 -14.17 -7.43 -38.62
C PRO A 303 -15.66 -7.07 -38.64
N SER A 304 -15.99 -5.83 -38.30
CA SER A 304 -17.37 -5.34 -38.39
C SER A 304 -17.88 -5.45 -39.83
N HIS A 305 -19.11 -5.93 -39.98
CA HIS A 305 -19.76 -6.14 -41.26
C HIS A 305 -21.13 -5.44 -41.28
N LEU A 306 -21.62 -5.19 -42.49
CA LEU A 306 -22.96 -4.66 -42.72
C LEU A 306 -23.95 -5.82 -42.82
N GLY A 307 -25.09 -5.71 -42.11
CA GLY A 307 -26.14 -6.73 -42.10
C GLY A 307 -26.07 -7.70 -40.92
N GLU A 308 -26.95 -8.70 -40.96
CA GLU A 308 -27.12 -9.72 -39.92
C GLU A 308 -25.85 -10.58 -39.73
N CYS A 309 -25.41 -10.78 -38.48
CA CYS A 309 -24.27 -11.64 -38.20
C CYS A 309 -24.70 -13.12 -38.25
N PRO A 310 -24.03 -13.96 -39.05
CA PRO A 310 -24.33 -15.39 -39.08
C PRO A 310 -23.95 -16.12 -37.79
N ASP A 311 -23.25 -15.48 -36.84
CA ASP A 311 -22.92 -16.07 -35.53
C ASP A 311 -23.75 -15.51 -34.37
N ASP A 312 -24.69 -14.60 -34.65
CA ASP A 312 -25.62 -14.10 -33.65
C ASP A 312 -26.58 -15.23 -33.20
N LYS A 313 -26.39 -15.69 -31.96
CA LYS A 313 -27.19 -16.76 -31.35
C LYS A 313 -28.65 -16.34 -31.13
N ALA A 314 -28.90 -15.07 -30.83
CA ALA A 314 -30.25 -14.56 -30.61
C ALA A 314 -31.00 -14.54 -31.95
N LEU A 315 -30.33 -14.05 -33.00
CA LEU A 315 -30.87 -14.05 -34.35
C LEU A 315 -31.14 -15.47 -34.87
N LYS A 316 -30.22 -16.42 -34.67
CA LYS A 316 -30.45 -17.84 -35.02
C LYS A 316 -31.67 -18.42 -34.32
N SER A 317 -31.81 -18.15 -33.02
CA SER A 317 -32.96 -18.60 -32.24
C SER A 317 -34.27 -18.00 -32.78
N LEU A 318 -34.27 -16.71 -33.11
CA LEU A 318 -35.40 -16.03 -33.72
C LEU A 318 -35.79 -16.64 -35.07
N ILE A 319 -34.79 -16.91 -35.95
CA ILE A 319 -35.02 -17.56 -37.25
C ILE A 319 -35.56 -18.98 -37.08
N SER A 320 -35.04 -19.75 -36.12
CA SER A 320 -35.54 -21.10 -35.82
C SER A 320 -36.99 -21.08 -35.36
N LEU A 321 -37.34 -20.16 -34.46
CA LEU A 321 -38.71 -19.99 -33.96
C LEU A 321 -39.66 -19.52 -35.08
N ALA A 322 -39.22 -18.56 -35.90
CA ALA A 322 -39.94 -18.12 -37.08
C ALA A 322 -40.23 -19.28 -38.05
N SER A 323 -39.25 -20.16 -38.28
CA SER A 323 -39.41 -21.34 -39.13
C SER A 323 -40.44 -22.32 -38.57
N GLN A 324 -40.45 -22.54 -37.24
CA GLN A 324 -41.44 -23.40 -36.58
C GLN A 324 -42.86 -22.83 -36.67
N ASN A 325 -43.00 -21.51 -36.51
CA ASN A 325 -44.29 -20.82 -36.55
C ASN A 325 -44.70 -20.37 -37.96
N LYS A 326 -43.95 -20.74 -39.00
CA LYS A 326 -44.17 -20.37 -40.42
C LYS A 326 -44.23 -18.85 -40.63
N TRP A 327 -43.49 -18.09 -39.84
CA TRP A 327 -43.31 -16.65 -40.04
C TRP A 327 -42.36 -16.40 -41.21
N ILE A 328 -42.64 -15.34 -41.97
CA ILE A 328 -41.89 -14.97 -43.17
C ILE A 328 -41.23 -13.61 -42.95
N ARG A 329 -40.02 -13.40 -43.46
CA ARG A 329 -39.36 -12.09 -43.42
C ARG A 329 -39.89 -11.16 -44.50
N CYS A 330 -40.18 -9.92 -44.13
CA CYS A 330 -40.43 -8.85 -45.09
C CYS A 330 -39.18 -8.58 -45.93
N TYR A 331 -39.32 -8.49 -47.26
CA TYR A 331 -38.21 -8.22 -48.16
C TYR A 331 -37.66 -6.78 -48.06
N GLN A 332 -38.47 -5.84 -47.58
CA GLN A 332 -38.10 -4.42 -47.50
C GLN A 332 -37.49 -4.04 -46.15
N CYS A 333 -38.10 -4.48 -45.04
CA CYS A 333 -37.69 -4.08 -43.69
C CYS A 333 -37.15 -5.23 -42.84
N TRP A 334 -37.14 -6.46 -43.36
CA TRP A 334 -36.57 -7.65 -42.70
C TRP A 334 -37.26 -8.07 -41.40
N ALA A 335 -38.37 -7.43 -41.04
CA ALA A 335 -39.22 -7.82 -39.92
C ALA A 335 -39.84 -9.20 -40.13
N MET A 336 -40.00 -9.96 -39.04
CA MET A 336 -40.72 -11.24 -39.05
C MET A 336 -42.23 -10.99 -39.06
N ILE A 337 -42.92 -11.56 -40.04
CA ILE A 337 -44.36 -11.41 -40.22
C ILE A 337 -45.04 -12.77 -40.01
N GLU A 338 -45.99 -12.81 -39.09
CA GLU A 338 -46.88 -13.94 -38.92
C GLU A 338 -48.06 -13.86 -39.88
N ARG A 339 -48.39 -14.97 -40.54
CA ARG A 339 -49.58 -15.07 -41.39
C ARG A 339 -50.72 -15.71 -40.61
N LEU A 340 -51.72 -14.93 -40.25
CA LEU A 340 -52.88 -15.39 -39.47
C LEU A 340 -53.87 -16.21 -40.32
N GLN A 341 -54.35 -15.70 -41.47
CA GLN A 341 -55.25 -16.40 -42.42
C GLN A 341 -55.22 -15.78 -43.83
N GLY A 342 -55.54 -16.56 -44.89
CA GLY A 342 -56.04 -16.10 -46.21
C GLY A 342 -55.11 -15.27 -47.13
N CYS A 343 -54.97 -15.71 -48.39
CA CYS A 343 -54.22 -15.10 -49.50
C CYS A 343 -52.69 -14.96 -49.29
N TYR A 344 -51.91 -15.04 -50.38
CA TYR A 344 -50.44 -14.94 -50.35
C TYR A 344 -49.92 -13.49 -50.45
N HIS A 345 -50.83 -12.52 -50.54
CA HIS A 345 -50.49 -11.11 -50.63
C HIS A 345 -50.33 -10.51 -49.22
N MET A 346 -49.09 -10.24 -48.82
CA MET A 346 -48.73 -9.61 -47.54
C MET A 346 -48.38 -8.14 -47.83
N THR A 347 -49.08 -7.19 -47.18
CA THR A 347 -48.82 -5.73 -47.26
C THR A 347 -48.05 -5.23 -46.06
#